data_AF-A0A376K344-F1
#
_entry.id   AF-A0A376K344-F1
#
_cell.length_a   1.000
_cell.length_b   1.000
_cell.length_c   1.000
_cell.angle_alpha   90.00
_cell.angle_beta   90.00
_cell.angle_gamma   90.00
#
_symmetry.space_group_name_H-M   'P 1'
#
loop_
_entity.id
_entity.type
_entity.pdbx_description
1 polymer ?
#
loop_
_entity_poly.entity_id
_entity_poly.type
_entity_poly.pdbx_seq_one_letter_code
_entity_poly.pdbx_strand_id
1 'polypeptide(L)' 'MLAGLREGGIDAYPVDPKEVDVTQLKSMGFQKVFIALHGRGGEDGTLQGMLELMGLPYTGSGVMASALFNG' A
#
# COMPACT_ATOMS: atom_id res chain seq x y z
N MET A 1 1.98 -13.28 4.69
CA MET A 1 1.96 -12.26 3.62
C MET A 1 3.34 -11.66 3.38
N LEU A 2 3.95 -10.95 4.33
CA LEU A 2 5.31 -10.37 4.16
C LEU A 2 6.37 -11.43 3.80
N ALA A 3 6.38 -12.56 4.52
CA ALA A 3 7.29 -13.67 4.22
C ALA A 3 7.10 -14.18 2.78
N GLY A 4 5.86 -14.41 2.34
CA GLY A 4 5.57 -14.85 0.98
C GLY A 4 5.97 -13.86 -0.11
N LEU A 5 5.89 -12.54 0.14
CA LEU A 5 6.42 -11.54 -0.80
C LEU A 5 7.94 -11.66 -0.91
N ARG A 6 8.64 -11.79 0.22
CA ARG A 6 10.10 -11.96 0.25
C ARG A 6 10.55 -13.28 -0.38
N GLU A 7 9.83 -14.36 -0.12
CA GLU A 7 10.06 -15.67 -0.76
C GLU A 7 9.84 -15.61 -2.28
N GLY A 8 8.91 -14.76 -2.75
CA GLY A 8 8.74 -14.43 -4.16
C GLY A 8 9.79 -13.49 -4.74
N GLY A 9 10.83 -13.12 -3.98
CA GLY A 9 11.90 -12.22 -4.41
C GLY A 9 11.52 -10.74 -4.40
N ILE A 10 10.42 -10.36 -3.76
CA ILE A 10 9.98 -8.97 -3.64
C ILE A 10 10.61 -8.35 -2.40
N ASP A 11 11.27 -7.20 -2.60
CA ASP A 11 11.87 -6.42 -1.50
C ASP A 11 10.78 -5.68 -0.71
N ALA A 12 10.15 -6.40 0.21
CA ALA A 12 9.02 -5.93 1.00
C ALA A 12 9.42 -5.62 2.44
N TYR A 13 8.85 -4.53 2.98
CA TYR A 13 9.11 -4.04 4.33
C TYR A 13 7.78 -3.82 5.07
N PRO A 14 7.71 -4.15 6.38
CA PRO A 14 6.57 -3.78 7.19
C PRO A 14 6.63 -2.27 7.49
N VAL A 15 5.49 -1.60 7.36
CA VAL A 15 5.32 -0.17 7.70
C VAL A 15 4.08 -0.05 8.55
N ASP A 16 4.23 0.50 9.76
CA ASP A 16 3.10 0.88 10.61
C ASP A 16 2.82 2.39 10.40
N PRO A 17 1.64 2.78 9.90
CA PRO A 17 1.30 4.19 9.68
C PRO A 17 1.18 5.01 10.96
N LYS A 18 1.18 4.39 12.15
CA LYS A 18 1.24 5.10 13.44
C LYS A 18 2.67 5.50 13.80
N GLU A 19 3.66 4.79 13.29
CA GLU A 19 5.08 5.03 13.58
C GLU A 19 5.78 5.74 12.43
N VAL A 20 5.31 5.53 11.20
CA VAL A 20 5.90 6.07 9.98
C VAL A 20 4.92 7.01 9.30
N ASP A 21 5.41 8.20 8.97
CA ASP A 21 4.69 9.12 8.11
C ASP A 21 4.59 8.55 6.68
N VAL A 22 3.40 8.09 6.35
CA VAL A 22 3.06 7.48 5.07
C VAL A 22 3.26 8.42 3.88
N THR A 23 3.30 9.74 4.09
CA THR A 23 3.59 10.71 3.02
C THR A 23 5.04 10.64 2.53
N GLN A 24 5.95 10.09 3.34
CA GLN A 24 7.35 9.95 2.99
C GLN A 24 7.65 8.70 2.18
N LEU A 25 6.72 7.76 2.06
CA LEU A 25 6.95 6.46 1.40
C LEU A 25 7.49 6.62 -0.03
N LYS A 26 6.99 7.62 -0.77
CA LYS A 26 7.47 7.91 -2.12
C LYS A 26 8.92 8.39 -2.12
N SER A 27 9.28 9.28 -1.18
CA SER A 27 10.64 9.78 -1.00
C SER A 27 11.60 8.71 -0.47
N MET A 28 11.09 7.73 0.28
CA MET A 28 11.85 6.55 0.72
C MET A 28 12.09 5.53 -0.41
N GLY A 29 11.54 5.76 -1.60
CA GLY A 29 11.73 4.92 -2.78
C GLY A 29 10.75 3.75 -2.91
N PHE A 30 9.69 3.71 -2.09
CA PHE A 30 8.64 2.70 -2.26
C PHE A 30 7.84 2.95 -3.54
N GLN A 31 7.64 1.89 -4.31
CA GLN A 31 6.94 1.95 -5.60
C GLN A 31 5.50 1.44 -5.54
N LYS A 32 5.21 0.55 -4.58
CA LYS A 32 3.89 -0.08 -4.38
C LYS A 32 3.66 -0.29 -2.90
N VAL A 33 2.42 -0.13 -2.46
CA VAL A 33 2.02 -0.34 -1.05
C VAL A 33 1.10 -1.54 -0.96
N PHE A 34 1.47 -2.54 -0.17
CA PHE A 34 0.56 -3.64 0.12
C PHE A 34 -0.25 -3.33 1.38
N ILE A 35 -1.56 -3.12 1.27
CA ILE A 35 -2.39 -2.90 2.46
C ILE A 35 -2.77 -4.25 3.06
N ALA A 36 -2.12 -4.58 4.18
CA ALA A 36 -2.36 -5.80 4.96
C ALA A 36 -3.22 -5.56 6.21
N LEU A 37 -3.89 -4.39 6.30
CA LEU A 37 -4.72 -4.02 7.43
C LEU A 37 -6.06 -4.78 7.36
N HIS A 38 -6.41 -5.50 8.42
CA HIS A 38 -7.74 -6.10 8.63
C HIS A 38 -8.39 -5.41 9.83
N GLY A 39 -9.42 -4.59 9.61
CA GLY A 39 -10.19 -3.89 10.63
C GLY A 39 -10.19 -2.34 10.52
N ARG A 40 -11.16 -1.73 11.24
CA ARG A 40 -11.38 -0.26 11.36
C ARG A 40 -10.05 0.48 11.57
N GLY A 41 -9.70 1.36 10.63
CA GLY A 41 -8.40 2.01 10.50
C GLY A 41 -7.76 1.80 9.12
N GLY A 42 -7.87 0.60 8.53
CA GLY A 42 -7.44 0.32 7.16
C GLY A 42 -8.54 0.49 6.09
N GLU A 43 -9.79 0.39 6.52
CA GLU A 43 -11.00 0.44 5.65
C GLU A 43 -11.67 1.81 5.61
N ASP A 44 -11.19 2.80 6.38
CA ASP A 44 -11.77 4.15 6.42
C ASP A 44 -11.42 5.03 5.21
N GLY A 45 -10.82 4.45 4.16
CA GLY A 45 -10.53 5.10 2.87
C GLY A 45 -9.51 6.26 2.91
N THR A 46 -9.09 6.71 4.10
CA THR A 46 -8.20 7.86 4.26
C THR A 46 -6.79 7.53 3.75
N LEU A 47 -6.27 6.34 4.10
CA LEU A 47 -4.98 5.86 3.57
C LEU A 47 -5.02 5.68 2.05
N GLN A 48 -6.12 5.13 1.54
CA GLN A 48 -6.34 4.92 0.10
C GLN A 48 -6.33 6.25 -0.66
N GLY A 49 -7.10 7.24 -0.20
CA GLY A 49 -7.14 8.57 -0.81
C GLY A 49 -5.78 9.29 -0.74
N MET A 50 -5.03 9.12 0.34
CA MET A 50 -3.70 9.71 0.45
C MET A 50 -2.70 9.08 -0.53
N LEU A 51 -2.74 7.75 -0.68
CA LEU A 51 -1.90 7.02 -1.64
C LEU A 51 -2.25 7.38 -3.10
N GLU A 52 -3.54 7.58 -3.41
CA GLU A 52 -4.00 8.10 -4.71
C GLU A 52 -3.41 9.49 -5.01
N LEU A 53 -3.48 10.42 -4.03
CA LEU A 53 -2.91 11.76 -4.17
C LEU A 53 -1.38 11.74 -4.36
N MET A 54 -0.69 10.78 -3.74
CA MET A 54 0.74 10.57 -3.91
C MET A 54 1.08 9.89 -5.25
N GLY A 55 0.10 9.31 -5.93
CA GLY A 55 0.30 8.45 -7.10
C GLY A 55 1.05 7.17 -6.76
N LEU A 56 0.92 6.66 -5.53
CA LEU A 56 1.49 5.38 -5.11
C LEU A 56 0.46 4.27 -5.28
N PRO A 57 0.66 3.31 -6.19
CA PRO A 57 -0.25 2.19 -6.36
C PRO A 57 -0.28 1.32 -5.10
N TYR A 58 -1.48 0.82 -4.74
CA TYR A 58 -1.68 -0.02 -3.56
C TYR A 58 -2.61 -1.20 -3.78
N THR A 59 -2.54 -2.19 -2.89
CA THR A 59 -3.44 -3.36 -2.89
C THR A 59 -4.64 -3.15 -1.97
N GLY A 60 -5.83 -3.62 -2.37
CA GLY A 60 -7.07 -3.50 -1.58
C GLY A 60 -8.22 -2.85 -2.35
N SER A 61 -9.45 -2.99 -1.83
CA SER A 61 -10.66 -2.45 -2.47
C SER A 61 -10.77 -0.95 -2.22
N GLY A 62 -10.18 -0.17 -3.12
CA GLY A 62 -10.25 1.28 -3.13
C GLY A 62 -9.98 1.75 -4.53
N VAL A 63 -11.02 1.80 -5.35
CA VAL A 63 -11.08 2.51 -6.65
C VAL A 63 -10.21 1.96 -7.81
N MET A 64 -9.04 1.33 -7.58
CA MET A 64 -8.11 0.96 -8.66
C MET A 64 -7.87 -0.55 -8.87
N ALA A 65 -8.48 -1.43 -8.06
CA ALA A 65 -8.44 -2.88 -8.32
C ALA A 65 -9.09 -3.27 -9.67
N SER A 66 -9.92 -2.41 -10.26
CA SER A 66 -10.50 -2.60 -11.59
C SER A 66 -9.62 -2.10 -12.76
N ALA A 67 -8.53 -1.36 -12.51
CA ALA A 67 -7.75 -0.74 -13.59
C ALA A 67 -6.44 -1.49 -13.94
N LEU A 68 -6.01 -2.44 -13.12
CA LEU A 68 -4.76 -3.20 -13.37
C LEU A 68 -4.98 -4.55 -14.06
N PHE A 69 -6.20 -4.85 -14.51
CA PHE A 69 -6.50 -6.04 -15.34
C PHE A 69 -7.00 -5.69 -16.75
N ASN A 70 -6.62 -4.53 -17.30
CA ASN A 70 -6.76 -4.28 -18.73
C ASN A 70 -5.57 -3.46 -19.25
N GLY A 71 -4.66 -4.13 -19.94
CA GLY A 71 -3.41 -3.60 -20.49
C GLY A 71 -2.46 -4.73 -20.83
#